data_AF-A0A536LBZ2-F1
#
_entry.id   AF-A0A536LBZ2-F1
#
_cell.length_a   1.000
_cell.length_b   1.000
_cell.length_c   1.000
_cell.angle_alpha   90.00
_cell.angle_beta   90.00
_cell.angle_gamma   90.00
#
_symmetry.space_group_name_H-M   'P 1'
#
loop_
_entity.id
_entity.type
_entity.pdbx_description
1 polymer ?
#
loop_
_entity_poly.entity_id
_entity_poly.type
_entity_poly.pdbx_seq_one_letter_code
_entity_poly.pdbx_strand_id
1 'polypeptide(L)'
;MAYWHRPIVAPSSQHLDDEGAFATPYLGGDNVWQKLYDGGVDVVLQGHDHLYARYARYNRAGNNTDPNGIRHFIVGTGGIGNYTVTETKPGQEYTASVLGIIKLTLNPTNYSWQFVNTSSTVLDSGSDSCRSADTDGDGWIDSDEAIIGTNPNLRCGTNAWPADINNDTFVDVSDIVFLTGNFGAPVPPAPARYNIAPHPPDGFVDITDIAKMAGLFAQRCTP
;
A
#
# COMPACT_ATOMS: atom_id res chain seq x y z
N MET A 1 -2.22 1.13 -5.98
CA MET A 1 -2.03 2.54 -6.41
C MET A 1 -3.38 3.23 -6.56
N ALA A 2 -3.47 4.51 -6.22
CA ALA A 2 -4.65 5.34 -6.48
C ALA A 2 -4.26 6.71 -7.07
N TYR A 3 -5.23 7.40 -7.65
CA TYR A 3 -5.06 8.77 -8.14
C TYR A 3 -6.36 9.58 -7.99
N TRP A 4 -6.23 10.86 -7.68
CA TRP A 4 -7.35 11.81 -7.67
C TRP A 4 -6.85 13.23 -7.93
N HIS A 5 -7.77 14.20 -8.01
CA HIS A 5 -7.40 15.56 -8.39
C HIS A 5 -6.79 16.38 -7.25
N ARG A 6 -7.51 16.62 -6.15
CA ARG A 6 -7.10 17.58 -5.10
C ARG A 6 -6.15 17.00 -4.06
N PRO A 7 -5.06 17.68 -3.69
CA PRO A 7 -4.08 17.16 -2.75
C PRO A 7 -4.60 17.10 -1.31
N ILE A 8 -4.16 16.11 -0.55
CA ILE A 8 -4.33 16.07 0.91
C ILE A 8 -3.50 17.15 1.63
N VAL A 9 -2.39 17.57 1.02
CA VAL A 9 -1.50 18.62 1.50
C VAL A 9 -0.67 19.12 0.32
N ALA A 10 -0.58 20.43 0.10
CA ALA A 10 0.21 21.02 -0.98
C ALA A 10 1.09 22.17 -0.49
N PRO A 11 2.30 22.39 -1.03
CA PRO A 11 3.22 23.38 -0.51
C PRO A 11 3.06 24.74 -1.22
N SER A 12 1.81 25.15 -1.52
CA SER A 12 1.49 26.40 -2.22
C SER A 12 0.42 27.19 -1.47
N SER A 13 0.40 28.51 -1.68
CA SER A 13 -0.59 29.39 -1.05
C SER A 13 -1.86 29.61 -1.88
N GLN A 14 -2.10 28.82 -2.93
CA GLN A 14 -3.19 29.09 -3.88
C GLN A 14 -4.53 28.47 -3.46
N HIS A 15 -4.53 27.18 -3.07
CA HIS A 15 -5.75 26.39 -2.81
C HIS A 15 -5.88 25.97 -1.34
N LEU A 16 -5.65 26.93 -0.43
CA LEU A 16 -5.68 26.68 1.01
C LEU A 16 -7.08 26.30 1.55
N ASP A 17 -8.14 26.54 0.78
CA ASP A 17 -9.53 26.30 1.16
C ASP A 17 -10.03 24.88 0.85
N ASP A 18 -9.37 24.15 -0.04
CA ASP A 18 -9.76 22.78 -0.42
C ASP A 18 -8.67 21.71 -0.24
N GLU A 19 -7.52 22.08 0.34
CA GLU A 19 -6.52 21.17 0.89
C GLU A 19 -7.09 20.28 2.02
N GLY A 20 -6.72 19.00 2.02
CA GLY A 20 -7.02 18.08 3.12
C GLY A 20 -8.44 17.52 3.16
N ALA A 21 -9.33 17.93 2.24
CA ALA A 21 -10.72 17.46 2.21
C ALA A 21 -10.85 15.91 2.14
N PHE A 22 -9.90 15.24 1.47
CA PHE A 22 -9.88 13.77 1.35
C PHE A 22 -9.37 13.04 2.62
N ALA A 23 -8.83 13.78 3.58
CA ALA A 23 -8.48 13.32 4.93
C ALA A 23 -9.54 13.72 5.99
N THR A 24 -10.68 14.30 5.58
CA THR A 24 -11.79 14.61 6.51
C THR A 24 -12.84 13.49 6.53
N PRO A 25 -13.27 13.02 7.73
CA PRO A 25 -14.34 12.02 7.86
C PRO A 25 -15.65 12.46 7.19
N TYR A 26 -16.27 11.57 6.42
CA TYR A 26 -17.63 11.81 5.90
C TYR A 26 -18.65 11.15 6.83
N LEU A 27 -19.56 11.94 7.40
CA LEU A 27 -20.66 11.47 8.28
C LEU A 27 -20.20 10.58 9.46
N GLY A 28 -19.00 10.83 9.99
CA GLY A 28 -18.45 10.10 11.15
C GLY A 28 -17.81 8.75 10.82
N GLY A 29 -17.64 8.40 9.53
CA GLY A 29 -16.90 7.21 9.09
C GLY A 29 -15.49 7.50 8.58
N ASP A 30 -14.77 6.46 8.13
CA ASP A 30 -13.44 6.61 7.54
C ASP A 30 -13.43 7.55 6.34
N ASN A 31 -12.39 8.38 6.24
CA ASN A 31 -12.14 9.20 5.06
C ASN A 31 -11.51 8.38 3.91
N VAL A 32 -11.38 8.98 2.73
CA VAL A 32 -10.83 8.30 1.54
C VAL A 32 -9.39 7.84 1.80
N TRP A 33 -8.57 8.67 2.44
CA TRP A 33 -7.19 8.33 2.76
C TRP A 33 -7.09 7.09 3.67
N GLN A 34 -7.90 7.03 4.72
CA GLN A 34 -7.99 5.87 5.63
C GLN A 34 -8.41 4.62 4.88
N LYS A 35 -9.40 4.71 3.98
CA LYS A 35 -9.79 3.55 3.15
C LYS A 35 -8.68 3.07 2.21
N LEU A 36 -7.88 3.99 1.67
CA LEU A 36 -6.70 3.60 0.90
C LEU A 36 -5.61 2.99 1.79
N TYR A 37 -5.44 3.54 2.99
CA TYR A 37 -4.52 3.03 3.97
C TYR A 37 -4.94 1.65 4.49
N ASP A 38 -6.22 1.33 4.60
CA ASP A 38 -6.65 -0.01 5.04
C ASP A 38 -6.70 -0.97 3.83
N GLY A 39 -6.81 -0.41 2.61
CA GLY A 39 -6.93 -1.16 1.37
C GLY A 39 -5.61 -1.48 0.65
N GLY A 40 -4.46 -1.40 1.31
CA GLY A 40 -3.20 -1.84 0.70
C GLY A 40 -2.49 -0.82 -0.20
N VAL A 41 -2.93 0.44 -0.29
CA VAL A 41 -2.37 1.36 -1.31
C VAL A 41 -0.96 1.82 -1.00
N ASP A 42 -0.01 1.58 -1.92
CA ASP A 42 1.39 2.02 -1.77
C ASP A 42 1.63 3.47 -2.18
N VAL A 43 1.00 3.88 -3.29
CA VAL A 43 1.26 5.16 -3.97
C VAL A 43 -0.04 5.85 -4.34
N VAL A 44 -0.10 7.16 -4.04
CA VAL A 44 -1.17 8.07 -4.45
C VAL A 44 -0.61 9.19 -5.35
N LEU A 45 -1.25 9.41 -6.49
CA LEU A 45 -0.97 10.57 -7.35
C LEU A 45 -2.07 11.62 -7.25
N GLN A 46 -1.66 12.87 -7.11
CA GLN A 46 -2.55 14.02 -6.99
C GLN A 46 -2.15 15.09 -8.01
N GLY A 47 -3.05 16.02 -8.30
CA GLY A 47 -2.78 17.17 -9.16
C GLY A 47 -3.23 18.44 -8.47
N HIS A 48 -4.07 19.21 -9.18
CA HIS A 48 -4.71 20.45 -8.73
C HIS A 48 -3.74 21.61 -8.48
N ASP A 49 -2.78 21.43 -7.58
CA ASP A 49 -1.70 22.38 -7.36
C ASP A 49 -0.70 22.28 -8.51
N HIS A 50 -0.49 23.40 -9.21
CA HIS A 50 0.35 23.45 -10.40
C HIS A 50 1.85 23.44 -10.06
N LEU A 51 2.29 22.37 -9.39
CA LEU A 51 3.68 22.13 -9.03
C LEU A 51 3.93 20.63 -8.94
N TYR A 52 5.20 20.26 -8.89
CA TYR A 52 5.63 18.93 -8.52
C TYR A 52 6.00 18.91 -7.04
N ALA A 53 5.48 17.93 -6.29
CA ALA A 53 5.91 17.65 -4.93
C ALA A 53 5.97 16.14 -4.70
N ARG A 54 7.05 15.67 -4.08
CA ARG A 54 7.19 14.32 -3.55
C ARG A 54 7.22 14.38 -2.04
N TYR A 55 6.45 13.49 -1.42
CA TYR A 55 6.37 13.33 0.01
C TYR A 55 6.84 11.95 0.43
N ALA A 56 7.41 11.86 1.63
CA ALA A 56 7.59 10.64 2.38
C ALA A 56 6.24 9.93 2.58
N ARG A 57 6.31 8.66 2.99
CA ARG A 57 5.12 7.88 3.30
C ARG A 57 4.35 8.50 4.46
N TYR A 58 3.03 8.61 4.32
CA TYR A 58 2.13 9.22 5.30
C TYR A 58 1.32 8.17 6.06
N ASN A 59 1.13 8.40 7.36
CA ASN A 59 0.37 7.55 8.29
C ASN A 59 -1.11 7.40 7.90
N ARG A 60 -1.84 6.51 8.59
CA ARG A 60 -3.29 6.30 8.40
C ARG A 60 -4.13 7.58 8.53
N ALA A 61 -3.68 8.57 9.30
CA ALA A 61 -4.37 9.84 9.46
C ALA A 61 -4.13 10.83 8.30
N GLY A 62 -3.15 10.57 7.44
CA GLY A 62 -2.83 11.41 6.28
C GLY A 62 -2.20 12.75 6.65
N ASN A 63 -1.54 12.87 7.81
CA ASN A 63 -1.08 14.15 8.33
C ASN A 63 0.39 14.17 8.81
N ASN A 64 1.07 13.03 8.84
CA ASN A 64 2.46 12.93 9.27
C ASN A 64 3.13 11.70 8.67
N THR A 65 4.46 11.65 8.74
CA THR A 65 5.26 10.58 8.15
C THR A 65 5.19 9.27 8.93
N ASP A 66 5.15 8.15 8.22
CA ASP A 66 5.20 6.78 8.75
C ASP A 66 5.89 5.85 7.73
N PRO A 67 6.96 5.12 8.09
CA PRO A 67 7.61 4.16 7.20
C PRO A 67 6.67 3.11 6.58
N ASN A 68 5.57 2.76 7.25
CA ASN A 68 4.57 1.79 6.76
C ASN A 68 3.42 2.46 5.99
N GLY A 69 3.48 3.79 5.85
CA GLY A 69 2.44 4.59 5.25
C GLY A 69 2.39 4.59 3.73
N ILE A 70 1.48 5.42 3.20
CA ILE A 70 1.28 5.57 1.76
C ILE A 70 2.20 6.68 1.24
N ARG A 71 2.99 6.41 0.20
CA ARG A 71 3.76 7.46 -0.49
C ARG A 71 2.83 8.26 -1.39
N HIS A 72 3.02 9.57 -1.47
CA HIS A 72 2.19 10.40 -2.33
C HIS A 72 2.95 11.51 -3.05
N PHE A 73 2.37 11.92 -4.18
CA PHE A 73 2.92 12.94 -5.06
C PHE A 73 1.85 13.96 -5.45
N ILE A 74 2.28 15.18 -5.72
CA ILE A 74 1.54 16.17 -6.50
C ILE A 74 2.24 16.29 -7.85
N VAL A 75 1.46 16.16 -8.93
CA VAL A 75 1.90 16.25 -10.32
C VAL A 75 0.89 17.10 -11.10
N GLY A 76 0.67 18.34 -10.65
CA GLY A 76 -0.19 19.30 -11.35
C GLY A 76 0.52 20.08 -12.47
N THR A 77 1.66 19.59 -12.94
CA THR A 77 2.59 20.28 -13.86
C THR A 77 2.22 20.15 -15.34
N GLY A 78 0.94 19.91 -15.63
CA GLY A 78 0.46 19.46 -16.95
C GLY A 78 0.32 20.53 -18.03
N GLY A 79 0.46 21.83 -17.73
CA GLY A 79 0.52 22.87 -18.79
C GLY A 79 -0.07 24.23 -18.47
N ILE A 80 -0.82 24.39 -17.38
CA ILE A 80 -1.24 25.72 -16.88
C ILE A 80 -0.18 26.18 -15.88
N GLY A 81 0.26 27.44 -15.97
CA GLY A 81 1.44 27.98 -15.29
C GLY A 81 1.61 27.55 -13.83
N ASN A 82 2.87 27.43 -13.39
CA ASN A 82 3.18 26.80 -12.11
C ASN A 82 2.98 27.74 -10.92
N TYR A 83 2.59 27.15 -9.79
CA TYR A 83 2.51 27.84 -8.51
C TYR A 83 3.86 27.88 -7.83
N THR A 84 4.14 28.99 -7.14
CA THR A 84 5.33 29.11 -6.30
C THR A 84 5.18 28.20 -5.09
N VAL A 85 6.26 27.50 -4.73
CA VAL A 85 6.35 26.79 -3.46
C VAL A 85 6.57 27.82 -2.35
N THR A 86 5.61 27.96 -1.45
CA THR A 86 5.60 29.02 -0.42
C THR A 86 5.83 28.50 0.99
N GLU A 87 5.80 27.20 1.18
CA GLU A 87 5.92 26.56 2.50
C GLU A 87 6.58 25.19 2.43
N THR A 88 6.94 24.66 3.59
CA THR A 88 7.44 23.28 3.74
C THR A 88 6.44 22.50 4.57
N LYS A 89 5.93 21.42 3.99
CA LYS A 89 4.94 20.54 4.63
C LYS A 89 5.63 19.32 5.27
N PRO A 90 4.98 18.63 6.23
CA PRO A 90 5.53 17.41 6.81
C PRO A 90 5.93 16.40 5.74
N GLY A 91 7.05 15.71 5.92
CA GLY A 91 7.50 14.69 4.96
C GLY A 91 7.77 15.19 3.54
N GLN A 92 7.79 16.49 3.25
CA GLN A 92 8.12 16.99 1.91
C GLN A 92 9.59 16.68 1.59
N GLU A 93 9.84 15.83 0.60
CA GLU A 93 11.19 15.37 0.24
C GLU A 93 11.74 16.11 -0.99
N TYR A 94 10.88 16.53 -1.91
CA TYR A 94 11.28 17.28 -3.10
C TYR A 94 10.12 18.13 -3.63
N THR A 95 10.43 19.32 -4.16
CA THR A 95 9.46 20.15 -4.88
C THR A 95 10.08 20.82 -6.09
N ALA A 96 9.28 21.07 -7.12
CA ALA A 96 9.68 21.85 -8.28
C ALA A 96 8.48 22.60 -8.89
N SER A 97 8.70 23.87 -9.23
CA SER A 97 7.71 24.71 -9.92
C SER A 97 8.02 24.79 -11.41
N VAL A 98 7.96 23.63 -12.09
CA VAL A 98 8.30 23.48 -13.51
C VAL A 98 7.30 22.56 -14.20
N LEU A 99 7.05 22.79 -15.50
CA LEU A 99 6.21 21.89 -16.29
C LEU A 99 6.93 20.57 -16.53
N GLY A 100 6.18 19.47 -16.50
CA GLY A 100 6.73 18.13 -16.61
C GLY A 100 5.71 17.04 -16.33
N ILE A 101 6.19 15.79 -16.40
CA ILE A 101 5.40 14.59 -16.15
C ILE A 101 6.10 13.68 -15.16
N ILE A 102 5.33 12.87 -14.43
CA ILE A 102 5.88 11.74 -13.70
C ILE A 102 5.81 10.49 -14.58
N LYS A 103 6.90 9.72 -14.60
CA LYS A 103 6.97 8.39 -15.18
C LYS A 103 7.14 7.40 -14.04
N LEU A 104 6.20 6.45 -13.92
CA LEU A 104 6.27 5.36 -12.96
C LEU A 104 6.62 4.05 -13.67
N THR A 105 7.47 3.25 -13.03
CA THR A 105 7.67 1.83 -13.37
C THR A 105 7.22 1.01 -12.18
N LEU A 106 6.19 0.17 -12.37
CA LEU A 106 5.57 -0.62 -11.31
C LEU A 106 6.01 -2.08 -11.46
N ASN A 107 6.50 -2.67 -10.37
CA ASN A 107 6.80 -4.09 -10.22
C ASN A 107 5.91 -4.66 -9.10
N PRO A 108 5.83 -6.00 -8.96
CA PRO A 108 4.99 -6.62 -7.92
C PRO A 108 5.32 -6.16 -6.48
N THR A 109 6.60 -5.93 -6.18
CA THR A 109 7.07 -5.64 -4.80
C THR A 109 7.69 -4.26 -4.63
N ASN A 110 7.81 -3.49 -5.70
CA ASN A 110 8.47 -2.19 -5.68
C ASN A 110 8.04 -1.35 -6.87
N TYR A 111 8.33 -0.06 -6.79
CA TYR A 111 8.14 0.87 -7.88
C TYR A 111 9.28 1.86 -7.96
N SER A 112 9.46 2.46 -9.13
CA SER A 112 10.37 3.59 -9.32
C SER A 112 9.65 4.73 -10.02
N TRP A 113 10.14 5.94 -9.77
CA TRP A 113 9.62 7.16 -10.38
C TRP A 113 10.74 8.01 -10.99
N GLN A 114 10.36 8.76 -12.01
CA GLN A 114 11.15 9.85 -12.57
C GLN A 114 10.21 11.03 -12.83
N PHE A 115 10.58 12.22 -12.37
CA PHE A 115 9.94 13.45 -12.80
C PHE A 115 10.77 14.08 -13.93
N VAL A 116 10.15 14.19 -15.10
CA VAL A 116 10.80 14.64 -16.34
C VAL A 116 10.18 15.96 -16.79
N ASN A 117 11.00 16.99 -16.95
CA ASN A 117 10.52 18.29 -17.42
C ASN A 117 10.28 18.29 -18.95
N THR A 118 9.72 19.39 -19.47
CA THR A 118 9.45 19.56 -20.91
C THR A 118 10.71 19.60 -21.79
N SER A 119 11.89 19.81 -21.20
CA SER A 119 13.20 19.72 -21.86
C SER A 119 13.79 18.31 -21.82
N SER A 120 13.00 17.30 -21.43
CA SER A 120 13.44 15.90 -21.27
C SER A 120 14.54 15.68 -20.23
N THR A 121 14.71 16.61 -19.28
CA THR A 121 15.62 16.45 -18.14
C THR A 121 14.90 15.77 -16.98
N VAL A 122 15.51 14.72 -16.42
CA VAL A 122 15.06 14.12 -15.16
C VAL A 122 15.48 15.04 -14.01
N LEU A 123 14.51 15.57 -13.27
CA LEU A 123 14.75 16.50 -12.15
C LEU A 123 14.66 15.82 -10.78
N ASP A 124 13.81 14.81 -10.68
CA ASP A 124 13.71 13.94 -9.50
C ASP A 124 13.58 12.49 -9.95
N SER A 125 14.13 11.58 -9.16
CA SER A 125 13.98 10.14 -9.37
C SER A 125 14.18 9.38 -8.08
N GLY A 126 13.56 8.22 -7.99
CA GLY A 126 13.79 7.31 -6.88
C GLY A 126 13.07 5.98 -7.08
N SER A 127 13.19 5.14 -6.07
CA SER A 127 12.49 3.86 -5.98
C SER A 127 12.10 3.60 -4.53
N ASP A 128 11.04 2.83 -4.35
CA ASP A 128 10.56 2.45 -3.03
C ASP A 128 9.86 1.08 -3.15
N SER A 129 9.84 0.33 -2.04
CA SER A 129 9.17 -0.96 -1.98
C SER A 129 7.65 -0.75 -1.86
N CYS A 130 6.84 -1.73 -2.26
CA CYS A 130 5.44 -1.75 -1.86
C CYS A 130 5.36 -1.77 -0.31
N ARG A 131 4.28 -1.22 0.25
CA ARG A 131 4.09 -1.23 1.69
C ARG A 131 3.78 -2.66 2.14
N SER A 132 4.40 -3.07 3.24
CA SER A 132 4.08 -4.29 3.97
C SER A 132 3.11 -3.94 5.09
N ALA A 133 1.99 -3.29 4.75
CA ALA A 133 0.98 -2.95 5.75
C ALA A 133 0.31 -4.24 6.23
N ASP A 134 0.24 -4.38 7.55
CA ASP A 134 -0.43 -5.45 8.30
C ASP A 134 -1.41 -4.69 9.21
N THR A 135 -2.65 -4.53 8.74
CA THR A 135 -3.63 -3.62 9.34
C THR A 135 -4.15 -4.14 10.67
N ASP A 136 -4.19 -5.45 10.88
CA ASP A 136 -4.67 -6.07 12.11
C ASP A 136 -3.55 -6.61 13.03
N GLY A 137 -2.30 -6.55 12.58
CA GLY A 137 -1.11 -6.90 13.34
C GLY A 137 -0.95 -8.40 13.58
N ASP A 138 -1.48 -9.24 12.69
CA ASP A 138 -1.44 -10.70 12.80
C ASP A 138 -0.17 -11.34 12.19
N GLY A 139 0.71 -10.50 11.62
CA GLY A 139 1.96 -10.90 10.98
C GLY A 139 1.84 -11.16 9.49
N TRP A 140 0.66 -10.95 8.91
CA TRP A 140 0.39 -11.05 7.48
C TRP A 140 0.11 -9.68 6.91
N ILE A 141 0.65 -9.42 5.73
CA ILE A 141 0.45 -8.12 5.10
C ILE A 141 -0.86 -8.13 4.31
N ASP A 142 -1.59 -7.01 4.31
CA ASP A 142 -2.91 -6.88 3.71
C ASP A 142 -2.92 -7.31 2.22
N SER A 143 -1.82 -7.08 1.52
CA SER A 143 -1.68 -7.40 0.10
C SER A 143 -1.52 -8.90 -0.15
N ASP A 144 -0.88 -9.63 0.77
CA ASP A 144 -0.81 -11.09 0.72
C ASP A 144 -2.17 -11.68 1.10
N GLU A 145 -2.81 -11.15 2.14
CA GLU A 145 -4.12 -11.59 2.58
C GLU A 145 -5.21 -11.42 1.53
N ALA A 146 -5.17 -10.32 0.78
CA ALA A 146 -6.07 -10.11 -0.36
C ALA A 146 -5.88 -11.17 -1.47
N ILE A 147 -4.67 -11.69 -1.66
CA ILE A 147 -4.36 -12.76 -2.64
C ILE A 147 -4.76 -14.12 -2.07
N ILE A 148 -4.41 -14.40 -0.81
CA ILE A 148 -4.71 -15.64 -0.08
C ILE A 148 -6.23 -15.80 0.12
N GLY A 149 -6.95 -14.69 0.21
CA GLY A 149 -8.41 -14.65 0.42
C GLY A 149 -8.81 -14.59 1.90
N THR A 150 -7.97 -14.00 2.76
CA THR A 150 -8.29 -13.68 4.15
C THR A 150 -8.68 -12.20 4.32
N ASN A 151 -9.23 -11.86 5.49
CA ASN A 151 -9.70 -10.51 5.80
C ASN A 151 -8.60 -9.68 6.47
N PRO A 152 -8.04 -8.66 5.79
CA PRO A 152 -6.88 -7.92 6.29
C PRO A 152 -7.17 -6.96 7.45
N ASN A 153 -8.43 -6.87 7.89
CA ASN A 153 -8.82 -6.02 9.01
C ASN A 153 -9.19 -6.82 10.25
N LEU A 154 -8.96 -8.13 10.23
CA LEU A 154 -9.43 -9.03 11.27
C LEU A 154 -8.34 -10.03 11.61
N ARG A 155 -7.66 -9.76 12.73
CA ARG A 155 -6.59 -10.59 13.26
C ARG A 155 -7.01 -12.02 13.58
N CYS A 156 -8.27 -12.19 13.97
CA CYS A 156 -8.78 -13.50 14.39
C CYS A 156 -10.26 -13.72 14.13
N GLY A 157 -10.62 -14.95 13.75
CA GLY A 157 -11.99 -15.37 13.45
C GLY A 157 -12.11 -16.01 12.07
N THR A 158 -13.33 -16.07 11.55
CA THR A 158 -13.61 -16.73 10.28
C THR A 158 -12.90 -16.05 9.12
N ASN A 159 -12.04 -16.79 8.41
CA ASN A 159 -11.23 -16.31 7.28
C ASN A 159 -10.37 -15.08 7.61
N ALA A 160 -9.94 -14.98 8.86
CA ALA A 160 -9.09 -13.92 9.39
C ALA A 160 -7.61 -14.24 9.17
N TRP A 161 -7.10 -15.26 9.88
CA TRP A 161 -5.67 -15.54 9.91
C TRP A 161 -5.28 -16.57 8.85
N PRO A 162 -4.32 -16.29 7.95
CA PRO A 162 -3.88 -17.25 6.93
C PRO A 162 -3.32 -18.56 7.48
N ALA A 163 -2.74 -18.55 8.68
CA ALA A 163 -2.10 -19.72 9.27
C ALA A 163 -3.09 -20.79 9.78
N ASP A 164 -4.34 -20.41 10.07
CA ASP A 164 -5.40 -21.27 10.61
C ASP A 164 -6.33 -21.72 9.47
N ILE A 165 -5.89 -22.69 8.67
CA ILE A 165 -6.59 -23.13 7.46
C ILE A 165 -7.94 -23.79 7.80
N ASN A 166 -8.03 -24.49 8.92
CA ASN A 166 -9.26 -25.19 9.29
C ASN A 166 -10.23 -24.33 10.13
N ASN A 167 -9.81 -23.13 10.54
CA ASN A 167 -10.55 -22.14 11.32
C ASN A 167 -10.91 -22.63 12.75
N ASP A 168 -10.00 -23.35 13.40
CA ASP A 168 -10.14 -23.87 14.77
C ASP A 168 -9.41 -23.04 15.83
N THR A 169 -8.85 -21.89 15.44
CA THR A 169 -8.08 -20.92 16.24
C THR A 169 -6.68 -21.38 16.67
N PHE A 170 -6.19 -22.52 16.17
CA PHE A 170 -4.92 -23.10 16.59
C PHE A 170 -4.12 -23.66 15.42
N VAL A 171 -2.92 -23.13 15.20
CA VAL A 171 -2.06 -23.64 14.12
C VAL A 171 -1.42 -24.96 14.54
N ASP A 172 -1.81 -26.05 13.89
CA ASP A 172 -1.22 -27.37 14.14
C ASP A 172 -0.99 -28.19 12.85
N VAL A 173 -0.80 -29.50 13.03
CA VAL A 173 -0.49 -30.39 11.91
C VAL A 173 -1.67 -30.53 10.95
N SER A 174 -2.89 -30.33 11.44
CA SER A 174 -4.10 -30.42 10.62
C SER A 174 -4.17 -29.31 9.58
N ASP A 175 -3.66 -28.10 9.88
CA ASP A 175 -3.53 -27.02 8.90
C ASP A 175 -2.53 -27.37 7.80
N ILE A 176 -1.36 -27.89 8.20
CA ILE A 176 -0.28 -28.29 7.27
C ILE A 176 -0.73 -29.44 6.36
N VAL A 177 -1.62 -30.32 6.83
CA VAL A 177 -2.17 -31.42 6.02
C VAL A 177 -2.94 -30.90 4.81
N PHE A 178 -3.67 -29.77 4.93
CA PHE A 178 -4.39 -29.19 3.79
C PHE A 178 -3.45 -28.64 2.70
N LEU A 179 -2.35 -27.99 3.13
CA LEU A 179 -1.28 -27.51 2.24
C LEU A 179 -0.57 -28.67 1.53
N THR A 180 -0.09 -29.65 2.30
CA THR A 180 0.64 -30.80 1.75
C THR A 180 -0.21 -31.64 0.81
N GLY A 181 -1.55 -31.66 1.00
CA GLY A 181 -2.49 -32.29 0.07
C GLY A 181 -2.54 -31.64 -1.32
N ASN A 182 -2.08 -30.40 -1.46
CA ASN A 182 -2.03 -29.64 -2.73
C ASN A 182 -0.58 -29.34 -3.17
N PHE A 183 0.42 -29.94 -2.55
CA PHE A 183 1.83 -29.65 -2.85
C PHE A 183 2.17 -29.87 -4.32
N GLY A 184 2.84 -28.89 -4.92
CA GLY A 184 3.20 -28.84 -6.34
C GLY A 184 2.06 -28.43 -7.27
N ALA A 185 0.86 -28.13 -6.74
CA ALA A 185 -0.26 -27.66 -7.55
C ALA A 185 -0.15 -26.16 -7.83
N PRO A 186 -0.48 -25.71 -9.05
CA PRO A 186 -0.70 -24.30 -9.31
C PRO A 186 -2.00 -23.82 -8.65
N VAL A 187 -2.05 -22.54 -8.34
CA VAL A 187 -3.22 -21.81 -7.86
C VAL A 187 -3.69 -20.92 -9.01
N PRO A 188 -4.72 -21.32 -9.79
CA PRO A 188 -5.62 -22.49 -9.66
C PRO A 188 -5.09 -23.81 -10.30
N PRO A 189 -5.59 -25.02 -9.93
CA PRO A 189 -6.87 -25.29 -9.24
C PRO A 189 -6.82 -25.34 -7.72
N ALA A 190 -5.65 -25.29 -7.10
CA ALA A 190 -5.56 -25.25 -5.64
C ALA A 190 -6.17 -23.94 -5.10
N PRO A 191 -6.79 -23.95 -3.90
CA PRO A 191 -7.28 -22.75 -3.25
C PRO A 191 -6.17 -21.72 -3.02
N ALA A 192 -6.45 -20.45 -3.27
CA ALA A 192 -5.51 -19.36 -3.00
C ALA A 192 -5.07 -19.29 -1.53
N ARG A 193 -5.93 -19.79 -0.63
CA ARG A 193 -5.67 -19.90 0.80
C ARG A 193 -4.46 -20.78 1.15
N TYR A 194 -3.96 -21.58 0.21
CA TYR A 194 -2.82 -22.48 0.42
C TYR A 194 -1.52 -21.95 -0.19
N ASN A 195 -1.54 -20.82 -0.89
CA ASN A 195 -0.35 -20.16 -1.42
C ASN A 195 -0.14 -18.89 -0.59
N ILE A 196 0.53 -19.08 0.54
CA ILE A 196 0.73 -18.13 1.64
C ILE A 196 2.15 -17.54 1.65
N ALA A 197 3.07 -18.12 0.89
CA ALA A 197 4.46 -17.72 0.74
C ALA A 197 4.93 -17.95 -0.71
N PRO A 198 6.03 -17.32 -1.14
CA PRO A 198 6.70 -16.16 -0.52
C PRO A 198 5.79 -14.92 -0.53
N HIS A 199 6.30 -13.77 -0.08
CA HIS A 199 5.65 -12.48 -0.34
C HIS A 199 6.20 -11.88 -1.66
N PRO A 200 5.36 -11.57 -2.65
CA PRO A 200 3.95 -11.93 -2.78
C PRO A 200 3.80 -13.43 -3.13
N PRO A 201 2.63 -14.04 -2.88
CA PRO A 201 2.38 -15.43 -3.20
C PRO A 201 2.67 -15.73 -4.67
N ASP A 202 3.36 -16.83 -4.97
CA ASP A 202 3.97 -17.06 -6.29
C ASP A 202 3.08 -17.85 -7.26
N GLY A 203 1.93 -18.31 -6.79
CA GLY A 203 0.93 -19.01 -7.57
C GLY A 203 1.08 -20.53 -7.53
N PHE A 204 1.93 -21.07 -6.65
CA PHE A 204 2.07 -22.49 -6.41
C PHE A 204 1.90 -22.79 -4.92
N VAL A 205 1.52 -24.03 -4.62
CA VAL A 205 1.61 -24.55 -3.26
C VAL A 205 2.93 -25.33 -3.16
N ASP A 206 3.90 -24.82 -2.43
CA ASP A 206 5.25 -25.36 -2.41
C ASP A 206 5.89 -25.42 -1.00
N ILE A 207 7.22 -25.61 -0.96
CA ILE A 207 7.94 -25.78 0.29
C ILE A 207 8.00 -24.49 1.11
N THR A 208 7.92 -23.34 0.44
CA THR A 208 7.95 -22.03 1.10
C THR A 208 6.67 -21.81 1.89
N ASP A 209 5.52 -22.24 1.38
CA ASP A 209 4.24 -22.19 2.09
C ASP A 209 4.28 -23.03 3.36
N ILE A 210 4.70 -24.29 3.20
CA ILE A 210 4.81 -25.24 4.31
C ILE A 210 5.80 -24.72 5.36
N ALA A 211 6.93 -24.15 4.93
CA ALA A 211 7.93 -23.59 5.85
C ALA A 211 7.38 -22.38 6.61
N LYS A 212 6.63 -21.49 5.94
CA LYS A 212 5.98 -20.33 6.58
C LYS A 212 4.96 -20.79 7.62
N MET A 213 4.12 -21.77 7.29
CA MET A 213 3.15 -22.34 8.24
C MET A 213 3.82 -23.06 9.40
N ALA A 214 4.83 -23.89 9.14
CA ALA A 214 5.55 -24.61 10.18
C ALA A 214 6.24 -23.67 11.19
N GLY A 215 6.64 -22.47 10.76
CA GLY A 215 7.17 -21.42 11.64
C GLY A 215 6.14 -20.86 12.63
N LEU A 216 4.84 -21.04 12.36
CA LEU A 216 3.73 -20.58 13.19
C LEU A 216 3.09 -21.71 14.01
N PHE A 217 3.69 -22.91 14.00
CA PHE A 217 3.16 -24.08 14.70
C PHE A 217 2.95 -23.81 16.21
N ALA A 218 1.84 -24.32 16.75
CA ALA A 218 1.39 -24.15 18.12
C ALA A 218 1.04 -22.70 18.53
N GLN A 219 0.93 -21.78 17.58
CA GLN A 219 0.42 -20.44 17.85
C GLN A 219 -1.12 -20.42 17.90
N ARG A 220 -1.65 -19.50 18.71
CA ARG A 220 -3.08 -19.26 18.86
C ARG A 220 -3.46 -17.94 18.26
N CYS A 221 -4.56 -17.98 17.53
CA CYS A 221 -5.28 -16.81 17.13
C CYS A 221 -6.07 -16.29 18.33
N THR A 222 -5.68 -15.13 18.88
CA THR A 222 -6.42 -14.47 19.97
C THR A 222 -7.03 -13.17 19.45
N PRO A 223 -8.35 -12.94 19.62
CA PRO A 223 -9.02 -11.69 19.27
C PRO A 223 -8.37 -10.46 19.92
#